data_AF-A0A928JG50-F1
#
_entry.id   AF-A0A928JG50-F1
#
_cell.length_a   1.000
_cell.length_b   1.000
_cell.length_c   1.000
_cell.angle_alpha   90.00
_cell.angle_beta   90.00
_cell.angle_gamma   90.00
#
_symmetry.space_group_name_H-M   'P 1'
#
loop_
_entity.id
_entity.type
_entity.pdbx_description
1 polymer ?
#
loop_
_entity_poly.entity_id
_entity_poly.type
_entity_poly.pdbx_seq_one_letter_code
_entity_poly.pdbx_strand_id
1 'polypeptide(L)'
;MTIVKKTVREIEKEIAAELAALEAEGWAIDDFERQDIRDKHYKDNGYDRDPFYEDEDEDAEPYTARVPYMTAKLAEVGMSERDFF
;
A
#
# COMPACT_ATOMS: atom_id res chain seq x y z
N MET A 1 -16.33 -15.21 5.02
CA MET A 1 -15.10 -15.71 5.68
C MET A 1 -14.66 -14.61 6.64
N THR A 2 -14.76 -14.83 7.95
CA THR A 2 -14.30 -13.83 8.94
C THR A 2 -12.78 -13.88 8.98
N ILE A 3 -12.13 -12.87 8.40
CA ILE A 3 -10.67 -12.69 8.51
C ILE A 3 -10.37 -12.39 9.97
N VAL A 4 -9.65 -13.30 10.64
CA VAL A 4 -9.11 -13.03 11.97
C VAL A 4 -7.95 -12.06 11.78
N LYS A 5 -8.15 -10.78 12.10
CA LYS A 5 -7.10 -9.77 11.98
C LYS A 5 -5.97 -10.10 12.96
N LYS A 6 -4.84 -10.60 12.45
CA LYS A 6 -3.60 -10.73 13.21
C LYS A 6 -2.96 -9.37 13.41
N THR A 7 -2.15 -9.24 14.45
CA THR A 7 -1.32 -8.04 14.65
C THR A 7 -0.21 -7.98 13.60
N VAL A 8 0.27 -6.79 13.26
CA VAL A 8 1.41 -6.58 12.33
C VAL A 8 2.61 -7.47 12.72
N ARG A 9 2.89 -7.57 14.03
CA ARG A 9 3.99 -8.40 14.53
C ARG A 9 3.82 -9.89 14.24
N GLU A 10 2.59 -10.40 14.29
CA GLU A 10 2.29 -11.80 13.97
C GLU A 10 2.43 -12.05 12.48
N ILE A 11 1.94 -11.11 11.65
CA ILE A 11 2.07 -11.15 10.19
C ILE A 11 3.56 -11.16 9.79
N GLU A 12 4.37 -10.25 10.33
CA GLU A 12 5.82 -10.20 10.07
C GLU A 12 6.55 -11.48 10.52
N LYS A 13 6.09 -12.12 11.59
CA LYS A 13 6.66 -13.40 12.03
C LYS A 13 6.36 -14.54 11.05
N GLU A 14 5.17 -14.54 10.45
CA GLU A 14 4.77 -15.54 9.45
C GLU A 14 5.51 -15.34 8.13
N ILE A 15 5.60 -14.09 7.67
CA ILE A 15 6.43 -13.69 6.52
C ILE A 15 7.87 -14.17 6.73
N ALA A 16 8.49 -13.85 7.87
CA ALA A 16 9.88 -14.24 8.14
C ALA A 16 10.07 -15.76 8.17
N ALA A 17 9.09 -16.51 8.68
CA ALA A 17 9.14 -17.97 8.70
C ALA A 17 9.02 -18.57 7.29
N GLU A 18 8.15 -18.03 6.44
CA GLU A 18 7.98 -18.47 5.05
C GLU A 18 9.23 -18.17 4.21
N LEU A 19 9.76 -16.95 4.30
CA LEU A 19 11.00 -16.57 3.60
C LEU A 19 12.18 -17.45 4.03
N ALA A 20 12.33 -17.69 5.34
CA ALA A 20 13.40 -18.56 5.84
C ALA A 20 13.23 -20.02 5.38
N ALA A 21 12.00 -20.52 5.26
CA ALA A 21 11.74 -21.87 4.76
C ALA A 21 12.12 -21.99 3.27
N LEU A 22 11.73 -21.00 2.46
CA LEU A 22 12.06 -20.94 1.03
C LEU A 22 13.58 -20.81 0.80
N GLU A 23 14.26 -19.94 1.56
CA GLU A 23 15.73 -19.83 1.50
C GLU A 23 16.42 -21.14 1.93
N ALA A 24 15.89 -21.84 2.95
CA ALA A 24 16.40 -23.13 3.40
C ALA A 24 16.19 -24.25 2.36
N GLU A 25 15.12 -24.18 1.58
CA GLU A 25 14.84 -25.06 0.44
C GLU A 25 15.75 -24.77 -0.78
N GLY A 26 16.56 -23.70 -0.72
CA GLY A 26 17.49 -23.33 -1.77
C GLY A 26 16.91 -22.39 -2.84
N TRP A 27 15.74 -21.79 -2.58
CA TRP A 27 15.20 -20.75 -3.45
C TRP A 27 16.00 -19.45 -3.29
N ALA A 28 16.46 -18.90 -4.41
CA ALA A 28 17.06 -17.57 -4.46
C ALA A 28 15.95 -16.55 -4.68
N ILE A 29 15.32 -16.12 -3.58
CA ILE A 29 14.21 -15.17 -3.60
C ILE A 29 14.76 -13.76 -3.84
N ASP A 30 14.33 -13.12 -4.91
CA ASP A 30 14.67 -11.72 -5.18
C ASP A 30 13.78 -10.74 -4.37
N ASP A 31 14.07 -9.45 -4.45
CA ASP A 31 13.35 -8.45 -3.67
C ASP A 31 11.90 -8.27 -4.14
N PHE A 32 11.58 -8.57 -5.41
CA PHE A 32 10.22 -8.51 -5.94
C PHE A 32 9.38 -9.70 -5.45
N GLU A 33 9.95 -10.89 -5.48
CA GLU A 33 9.33 -12.10 -4.94
C GLU A 33 9.12 -12.00 -3.42
N ARG A 34 10.10 -11.43 -2.69
CA ARG A 34 9.93 -11.10 -1.27
C ARG A 34 8.77 -10.15 -1.05
N GLN A 35 8.63 -9.13 -1.89
CA GLN A 35 7.55 -8.18 -1.76
C GLN A 35 6.18 -8.82 -2.03
N ASP A 36 6.05 -9.66 -3.06
CA ASP A 36 4.78 -10.36 -3.37
C ASP A 36 4.33 -11.26 -2.21
N ILE A 37 5.28 -11.98 -1.58
CA ILE A 37 5.02 -12.78 -0.37
C ILE A 37 4.51 -11.90 0.77
N ARG A 38 5.17 -10.76 1.03
CA ARG A 38 4.75 -9.81 2.08
C ARG A 38 3.34 -9.29 1.81
N ASP A 39 3.09 -8.79 0.60
CA ASP A 39 1.82 -8.19 0.18
C ASP A 39 0.65 -9.16 0.35
N LYS A 40 0.86 -10.42 -0.02
CA LYS A 40 -0.13 -11.49 0.15
C LYS A 40 -0.49 -11.70 1.62
N HIS A 41 0.51 -11.79 2.51
CA HIS A 41 0.28 -11.95 3.95
C HIS A 41 -0.50 -10.79 4.55
N TYR A 42 -0.20 -9.56 4.14
CA TYR A 42 -0.94 -8.37 4.56
C TYR A 42 -2.38 -8.38 4.05
N LYS A 43 -2.59 -8.69 2.76
CA LYS A 43 -3.93 -8.82 2.15
C LYS A 43 -4.79 -9.88 2.82
N ASP A 44 -4.22 -11.04 3.11
CA ASP A 44 -4.92 -12.13 3.80
C ASP A 44 -5.35 -11.76 5.23
N ASN A 45 -4.70 -10.75 5.83
CA ASN A 45 -5.03 -10.21 7.16
C ASN A 45 -5.83 -8.90 7.12
N GLY A 46 -6.34 -8.51 5.94
CA GLY A 46 -7.24 -7.38 5.75
C GLY A 46 -6.56 -6.01 5.68
N TYR A 47 -5.29 -5.98 5.26
CA TYR A 47 -4.60 -4.78 4.78
C TYR A 47 -4.73 -4.70 3.25
N ASP A 48 -4.69 -3.49 2.69
CA ASP A 48 -4.81 -3.33 1.23
C ASP A 48 -3.51 -3.69 0.50
N ARG A 49 -2.37 -3.46 1.15
CA ARG A 49 -0.99 -3.69 0.69
C ARG A 49 -0.05 -3.86 1.89
N ASP A 50 1.20 -4.24 1.66
CA ASP A 50 2.27 -4.14 2.65
C ASP A 50 2.48 -2.67 3.06
N PRO A 51 2.28 -2.32 4.35
CA PRO A 51 2.44 -0.96 4.85
C PRO A 51 3.90 -0.48 4.91
N PHE A 52 4.88 -1.39 4.72
CA PHE A 52 6.30 -1.08 4.72
C PHE A 52 6.90 -1.01 3.32
N TYR A 53 6.11 -1.31 2.29
CA TYR A 53 6.54 -1.18 0.91
C TYR A 53 6.32 0.27 0.46
N GLU A 54 7.42 0.99 0.29
CA GLU A 54 7.41 2.26 -0.44
C GLU A 54 7.27 1.93 -1.93
N ASP A 55 6.04 2.00 -2.45
CA ASP A 55 5.90 2.13 -3.90
C ASP A 55 6.48 3.48 -4.30
N GLU A 56 7.45 3.49 -5.21
CA GLU A 56 7.95 4.74 -5.82
C GLU A 56 6.83 5.52 -6.54
N ASP A 57 5.65 4.90 -6.77
CA ASP A 57 4.51 5.44 -7.51
C ASP A 57 3.27 5.83 -6.66
N GLU A 58 3.27 5.66 -5.32
CA GLU A 58 2.04 5.92 -4.52
C GLU A 58 1.80 7.42 -4.22
N ASP A 59 2.73 8.31 -4.60
CA ASP A 59 2.60 9.78 -4.48
C ASP A 59 2.50 10.48 -5.85
N ALA A 60 2.22 9.73 -6.92
CA ALA A 60 2.13 10.23 -8.30
C ALA A 60 0.68 10.43 -8.79
N GLU A 61 -0.24 10.92 -7.96
CA GLU A 61 -1.27 11.82 -8.51
C GLU A 61 -0.52 13.10 -8.88
N PRO A 62 -0.25 13.38 -10.17
CA PRO A 62 0.47 14.58 -10.50
C PRO A 62 -0.36 15.73 -9.93
N TYR A 63 0.26 16.61 -9.14
CA TYR A 63 -0.37 17.80 -8.57
C TYR A 63 -1.27 18.55 -9.59
N THR A 64 -0.95 18.40 -10.88
CA THR A 64 -1.70 18.90 -12.04
C THR A 64 -3.09 18.29 -12.29
N ALA A 65 -3.45 17.11 -11.77
CA ALA A 65 -4.78 16.50 -11.90
C ALA A 65 -5.70 16.83 -10.71
N ARG A 66 -5.12 16.97 -9.51
CA ARG A 66 -5.83 17.35 -8.28
C ARG A 66 -6.31 18.81 -8.29
N VAL A 67 -5.52 19.71 -8.88
CA VAL A 67 -5.86 21.13 -9.05
C VAL A 67 -7.14 21.33 -9.89
N PRO A 68 -7.26 20.82 -11.13
CA PRO A 68 -8.47 21.02 -11.95
C PRO A 68 -9.75 20.47 -11.33
N TYR A 69 -9.71 19.38 -10.54
CA TYR A 69 -10.88 18.89 -9.81
C TYR A 69 -11.34 19.87 -8.72
N MET A 70 -10.40 20.37 -7.90
CA MET A 70 -10.71 21.34 -6.85
C MET A 70 -11.18 22.67 -7.43
N THR A 71 -10.50 23.17 -8.47
CA THR A 71 -10.91 24.40 -9.17
C THR A 71 -12.31 24.26 -9.78
N ALA A 72 -12.65 23.11 -10.37
CA ALA A 72 -13.98 22.84 -10.92
C ALA A 72 -15.06 22.77 -9.82
N LYS A 73 -14.76 22.16 -8.67
CA LYS A 73 -15.69 22.09 -7.54
C LYS A 73 -15.93 23.44 -6.88
N LEU A 74 -14.91 24.27 -6.76
CA LEU A 74 -15.04 25.64 -6.27
C LEU A 74 -15.88 26.49 -7.23
N ALA A 75 -15.63 26.38 -8.54
CA ALA A 75 -16.42 27.08 -9.57
C ALA A 75 -17.90 26.69 -9.57
N GLU A 76 -18.23 25.42 -9.30
CA GLU A 76 -19.62 24.90 -9.19
C GLU A 76 -20.42 25.61 -8.10
N VAL A 77 -19.76 26.01 -7.01
CA VAL A 77 -20.36 26.76 -5.88
C VAL A 77 -20.07 28.26 -5.96
N GLY A 78 -19.52 28.75 -7.07
CA GLY A 78 -19.19 30.15 -7.29
C GLY A 78 -18.06 30.68 -6.40
N MET A 79 -17.26 29.79 -5.81
CA MET A 79 -16.08 30.15 -5.02
C MET A 79 -14.82 30.05 -5.87
N SER A 80 -13.83 30.89 -5.57
CA SER A 80 -12.49 30.75 -6.13
C SER A 80 -11.53 30.18 -5.08
N GLU A 81 -10.37 29.68 -5.50
CA GLU A 81 -9.32 29.25 -4.57
C GLU A 81 -8.89 30.40 -3.63
N ARG A 82 -9.01 31.66 -4.06
CA ARG A 82 -8.69 32.84 -3.23
C ARG A 82 -9.70 33.11 -2.12
N ASP A 83 -10.90 32.53 -2.21
CA ASP A 83 -11.94 32.64 -1.19
C ASP A 83 -11.86 31.48 -0.17
N PHE A 84 -11.10 30.43 -0.49
CA PHE A 84 -10.97 29.21 0.32
C PHE A 84 -9.75 29.23 1.26
N PHE A 85 -8.69 29.98 0.92
CA PHE A 85 -7.49 30.20 1.73
C PHE A 85 -7.50 31.58 2.41
#